data_AF-A0A2V8CJV1-F1
#
_entry.id   AF-A0A2V8CJV1-F1
#
_cell.length_a   1.000
_cell.length_b   1.000
_cell.length_c   1.000
_cell.angle_alpha   90.00
_cell.angle_beta   90.00
_cell.angle_gamma   90.00
#
_symmetry.space_group_name_H-M   'P 1'
#
loop_
_entity.id
_entity.type
_entity.pdbx_description
1 polymer ?
#
loop_
_entity_poly.entity_id
_entity_poly.type
_entity_poly.pdbx_seq_one_letter_code
_entity_poly.pdbx_strand_id
1 'polypeptide(L)'
;MGAVDARRGRRRDAWDVEVANHFTSTHPESVFRRTLTIQRSGRHERVILRSSMLTRYRDGWMTEESIDRAQLPRVARELFGVELPDGPLVFDMECGALASS
;
A
#
# COMPACT_ATOMS: atom_id res chain seq x y z
N MET A 1 12.15 -36.78 -19.35
CA MET A 1 13.18 -36.77 -18.29
C MET A 1 13.63 -35.32 -18.13
N GLY A 2 13.20 -34.48 -17.18
CA GLY A 2 12.46 -34.67 -15.94
C GLY A 2 13.12 -33.78 -14.88
N ALA A 3 12.70 -32.52 -14.75
CA ALA A 3 12.98 -31.66 -13.59
C ALA A 3 12.11 -30.38 -13.65
N VAL A 4 10.85 -30.52 -13.25
CA VAL A 4 10.11 -29.42 -12.61
C VAL A 4 9.92 -29.85 -11.17
N ASP A 5 10.77 -29.39 -10.25
CA ASP A 5 10.40 -29.41 -8.84
C ASP A 5 10.20 -27.97 -8.39
N ALA A 6 8.92 -27.69 -8.16
CA ALA A 6 8.39 -26.40 -7.83
C ALA A 6 8.85 -26.01 -6.43
N ARG A 7 9.10 -24.71 -6.24
CA ARG A 7 9.36 -24.12 -4.93
C ARG A 7 8.24 -24.49 -3.96
N ARG A 8 8.42 -25.54 -3.17
CA ARG A 8 7.53 -25.89 -2.07
C ARG A 8 7.77 -24.87 -0.96
N GLY A 9 7.03 -23.77 -1.00
CA GLY A 9 7.08 -22.75 0.05
C GLY A 9 6.80 -23.40 1.40
N ARG A 10 7.63 -23.09 2.41
CA ARG A 10 7.35 -23.51 3.79
C ARG A 10 5.93 -23.09 4.16
N ARG A 11 5.16 -24.02 4.72
CA ARG A 11 3.90 -23.67 5.40
C ARG A 11 4.25 -22.67 6.49
N ARG A 12 3.53 -21.55 6.52
CA ARG A 12 3.60 -20.56 7.58
C ARG A 12 2.47 -20.89 8.54
N ASP A 13 2.77 -20.98 9.82
CA ASP A 13 1.74 -21.17 10.83
C ASP A 13 1.12 -19.81 11.16
N ALA A 14 -0.07 -19.81 11.78
CA ALA A 14 -0.76 -18.57 12.15
C ALA A 14 0.12 -17.65 13.02
N TRP A 15 0.98 -18.24 13.86
CA TRP A 15 1.93 -17.50 14.69
C TRP A 15 2.97 -16.74 13.87
N ASP A 16 3.49 -17.33 12.79
CA ASP A 16 4.45 -16.64 11.91
C ASP A 16 3.83 -15.40 11.25
N VAL A 17 2.54 -15.49 10.91
CA VAL A 17 1.78 -14.36 10.36
C VAL A 17 1.58 -13.28 11.42
N GLU A 18 1.24 -13.65 12.65
CA GLU A 18 1.01 -12.69 13.73
C GLU A 18 2.28 -11.92 14.10
N VAL A 19 3.41 -12.62 14.22
CA VAL A 19 4.71 -11.97 14.52
C VAL A 19 5.11 -11.03 13.39
N ALA A 20 4.96 -11.43 12.13
CA ALA A 20 5.25 -10.58 10.98
C ALA A 20 4.31 -9.36 10.93
N ASN A 21 3.01 -9.58 11.16
CA ASN A 21 2.00 -8.53 11.20
C ASN A 21 2.33 -7.50 12.27
N HIS A 22 2.63 -7.94 13.50
CA HIS A 22 3.01 -7.07 14.60
C HIS A 22 4.16 -6.13 14.20
N PHE A 23 5.28 -6.68 13.70
CA PHE A 23 6.40 -5.86 13.24
C PHE A 23 5.98 -4.87 12.14
N THR A 24 5.29 -5.34 11.11
CA THR A 24 4.91 -4.48 9.97
C THR A 24 3.90 -3.39 10.33
N SER A 25 3.08 -3.58 11.36
CA SER A 25 2.06 -2.60 11.76
C SER A 25 2.55 -1.62 12.83
N THR A 26 3.48 -2.02 13.70
CA THR A 26 3.87 -1.22 14.87
C THR A 26 5.29 -0.66 14.83
N HIS A 27 6.23 -1.31 14.14
CA HIS A 27 7.64 -0.91 14.20
C HIS A 27 7.88 0.46 13.51
N PRO A 28 8.54 1.45 14.14
CA PRO A 28 8.69 2.81 13.60
C PRO A 28 9.27 2.87 12.18
N GLU A 29 10.22 1.98 11.89
CA GLU A 29 10.85 1.91 10.56
C GLU A 29 10.03 1.18 9.49
N SER A 30 8.87 0.62 9.85
CA SER A 30 8.02 -0.08 8.90
C SER A 30 7.51 0.87 7.80
N VAL A 31 7.66 0.43 6.55
CA VAL A 31 7.17 1.18 5.39
C VAL A 31 5.65 1.42 5.43
N PHE A 32 4.88 0.52 6.05
CA PHE A 32 3.43 0.64 6.14
C PHE A 32 2.98 1.73 7.12
N ARG A 33 3.84 2.12 8.07
CA ARG A 33 3.59 3.28 8.94
C ARG A 33 3.96 4.60 8.28
N ARG A 34 4.86 4.57 7.30
CA ARG A 34 5.47 5.76 6.67
C ARG A 34 4.90 6.09 5.29
N THR A 35 4.04 5.23 4.74
CA THR A 35 3.50 5.40 3.39
C THR A 35 2.06 4.90 3.31
N LEU A 36 1.14 5.76 2.88
CA LEU A 36 -0.18 5.30 2.43
C LEU A 36 -0.02 4.47 1.17
N THR A 37 -0.47 3.23 1.18
CA THR A 37 -0.55 2.43 -0.05
C THR A 37 -1.93 1.79 -0.13
N ILE A 38 -2.66 2.08 -1.20
CA ILE A 38 -3.90 1.39 -1.54
C ILE A 38 -3.75 0.90 -2.97
N GLN A 39 -4.08 -0.36 -3.20
CA GLN A 39 -3.99 -0.95 -4.53
C GLN A 39 -5.25 -1.74 -4.85
N ARG A 40 -5.74 -1.55 -6.06
CA ARG A 40 -6.79 -2.38 -6.66
C ARG A 40 -6.28 -2.98 -7.95
N SER A 41 -6.24 -4.31 -8.01
CA SER A 41 -5.94 -5.05 -9.23
C SER A 41 -7.23 -5.58 -9.85
N GLY A 42 -7.55 -5.13 -11.05
CA GLY A 42 -8.65 -5.65 -11.88
C GLY A 42 -8.14 -6.44 -13.08
N ARG A 43 -9.06 -6.97 -13.89
CA ARG A 43 -8.72 -7.73 -15.11
C ARG A 43 -8.06 -6.88 -16.21
N HIS A 44 -8.44 -5.61 -16.30
CA HIS A 44 -8.01 -4.69 -17.38
C HIS A 44 -7.19 -3.50 -16.86
N GLU A 45 -7.26 -3.23 -15.56
CA GLU A 45 -6.55 -2.11 -14.95
C GLU A 45 -5.99 -2.48 -13.59
N ARG A 46 -4.83 -1.90 -13.26
CA ARG A 46 -4.29 -1.87 -11.90
C ARG A 46 -4.13 -0.42 -11.49
N VAL A 47 -4.74 -0.05 -10.37
CA VAL A 47 -4.67 1.30 -9.82
C VAL A 47 -3.93 1.22 -8.49
N ILE A 48 -2.98 2.13 -8.28
CA ILE A 48 -2.17 2.21 -7.06
C ILE A 48 -2.17 3.66 -6.60
N LEU A 49 -2.56 3.89 -5.35
CA LEU A 49 -2.33 5.15 -4.65
C LEU A 49 -1.18 4.94 -3.67
N ARG A 50 -0.07 5.65 -3.86
CA ARG A 50 1.10 5.61 -2.97
C ARG A 50 1.45 7.01 -2.50
N SER A 51 1.31 7.26 -1.19
CA SER A 51 1.34 8.59 -0.59
C SER A 51 0.31 9.50 -1.28
N SER A 52 0.77 10.40 -2.16
CA SER A 52 -0.06 11.29 -2.98
C SER A 52 -0.03 10.95 -4.47
N MET A 53 0.73 9.94 -4.91
CA MET A 53 0.83 9.60 -6.32
C MET A 53 -0.18 8.51 -6.67
N LEU A 54 -1.04 8.76 -7.64
CA LEU A 54 -1.92 7.76 -8.22
C LEU A 54 -1.34 7.26 -9.55
N THR A 55 -1.00 5.99 -9.59
CA THR A 55 -0.52 5.30 -10.79
C THR A 55 -1.62 4.39 -11.34
N ARG A 56 -1.87 4.46 -12.65
CA ARG A 56 -2.81 3.59 -13.35
C ARG A 56 -2.08 2.82 -14.44
N TYR A 57 -2.19 1.50 -14.40
CA TYR A 57 -1.77 0.62 -15.48
C TYR A 57 -3.00 0.13 -16.22
N ARG A 58 -3.07 0.40 -17.52
CA ARG A 58 -4.17 -0.04 -18.39
C ARG A 58 -3.69 -0.21 -19.82
N ASP A 59 -4.05 -1.32 -20.44
CA ASP A 59 -3.76 -1.60 -21.87
C ASP A 59 -2.27 -1.43 -22.24
N GLY A 60 -1.35 -1.78 -21.30
CA GLY A 60 0.09 -1.64 -21.47
C GLY A 60 0.65 -0.24 -21.20
N TRP A 61 -0.21 0.74 -20.92
CA TRP A 61 0.16 2.12 -20.60
C TRP A 61 0.17 2.37 -19.11
N MET A 62 1.07 3.26 -18.69
CA MET A 62 1.17 3.75 -17.33
C MET A 62 0.93 5.26 -17.33
N THR A 63 0.02 5.72 -16.47
CA THR A 63 -0.16 7.16 -16.19
C THR A 63 0.03 7.40 -14.70
N GLU A 64 0.55 8.58 -14.38
CA GLU A 64 0.77 9.03 -13.01
C GLU A 64 0.14 10.40 -12.81
N GLU A 65 -0.57 10.58 -11.70
CA GLU A 65 -1.15 11.85 -11.32
C GLU A 65 -0.91 12.11 -9.83
N SER A 66 -0.47 13.33 -9.50
CA SER A 66 -0.33 13.77 -8.12
C SER A 66 -1.70 14.20 -7.58
N ILE A 67 -2.10 13.64 -6.45
CA ILE A 67 -3.35 13.88 -5.76
C ILE A 67 -3.11 14.81 -4.59
N ASP A 68 -3.91 15.87 -4.48
CA ASP A 68 -3.87 16.74 -3.32
C ASP A 68 -4.25 15.98 -2.05
N ARG A 69 -3.62 16.35 -0.93
CA ARG A 69 -3.88 15.73 0.36
C ARG A 69 -5.37 15.71 0.74
N ALA A 70 -6.06 16.82 0.52
CA ALA A 70 -7.47 16.97 0.85
C ALA A 70 -8.38 16.07 -0.02
N GLN A 71 -7.88 15.61 -1.17
CA GLN A 71 -8.61 14.73 -2.07
C GLN A 71 -8.42 13.23 -1.76
N LEU A 72 -7.42 12.86 -0.95
CA LEU A 72 -7.12 11.44 -0.65
C LEU A 72 -8.34 10.66 -0.13
N PRO A 73 -9.15 11.14 0.83
CA PRO A 73 -10.31 10.38 1.30
C PRO A 73 -11.32 10.11 0.19
N ARG A 74 -11.58 11.12 -0.66
CA ARG A 74 -12.48 10.99 -1.81
C ARG A 74 -11.95 9.97 -2.82
N VAL A 75 -10.67 10.06 -3.18
CA VAL A 75 -10.01 9.16 -4.14
C VAL A 75 -9.97 7.73 -3.62
N ALA A 76 -9.64 7.53 -2.34
CA ALA A 76 -9.65 6.22 -1.67
C ALA A 76 -11.03 5.57 -1.75
N ARG A 77 -12.08 6.32 -1.45
CA ARG A 77 -13.46 5.84 -1.51
C ARG A 77 -13.90 5.52 -2.94
N GLU A 78 -13.77 6.50 -3.85
CA GLU A 78 -14.32 6.38 -5.21
C GLU A 78 -13.58 5.35 -6.07
N LEU A 79 -12.25 5.28 -5.94
CA LEU A 79 -11.44 4.39 -6.77
C LEU A 79 -11.10 3.06 -6.10
N PHE A 80 -11.14 2.95 -4.77
CA PHE A 80 -10.74 1.73 -4.09
C PHE A 80 -11.82 1.15 -3.17
N GLY A 81 -12.90 1.89 -2.91
CA GLY A 81 -13.93 1.46 -1.95
C GLY A 81 -13.43 1.43 -0.51
N VAL A 82 -12.41 2.24 -0.20
CA VAL A 82 -11.79 2.31 1.13
C VAL A 82 -12.16 3.64 1.78
N GLU A 83 -12.87 3.58 2.90
CA GLU A 83 -13.09 4.75 3.75
C GLU A 83 -11.83 5.00 4.58
N LEU A 84 -11.28 6.22 4.49
CA LEU A 84 -10.20 6.65 5.37
C LEU A 84 -10.80 7.28 6.64
N PRO A 85 -10.18 7.06 7.81
CA PRO A 85 -10.64 7.70 9.03
C PRO A 85 -10.43 9.22 8.96
N ASP A 86 -11.26 9.95 9.71
CA ASP A 86 -11.09 11.39 9.89
C ASP A 86 -9.82 11.68 10.71
N GLY A 87 -9.15 12.78 10.38
CA GLY A 87 -7.96 13.25 11.09
C GLY A 87 -6.62 12.81 10.47
N PRO A 88 -5.50 13.06 11.18
CA PRO A 88 -4.18 12.73 10.68
C PRO A 88 -3.99 11.21 10.62
N LEU A 89 -3.49 10.75 9.49
CA LEU A 89 -3.11 9.36 9.30
C LEU A 89 -1.70 9.15 9.88
N VAL A 90 -1.37 7.92 10.27
CA VAL A 90 -0.07 7.60 10.91
C VAL A 90 1.11 8.09 10.06
N PHE A 91 1.02 7.95 8.74
CA PHE A 91 2.07 8.40 7.84
C PHE A 91 2.23 9.92 7.75
N ASP A 92 1.24 10.71 8.19
CA ASP A 92 1.33 12.18 8.20
C ASP A 92 2.25 12.65 9.30
N MET A 93 2.13 12.00 10.45
CA MET A 93 2.92 12.30 11.64
C MET A 93 4.39 11.96 11.38
N GLU A 94 4.65 10.84 10.72
CA GLU A 94 6.00 10.38 10.37
C GLU A 94 6.60 11.16 9.18
N CYS A 95 5.78 11.65 8.24
CA CYS A 95 6.25 12.48 7.12
C CYS A 95 6.54 13.92 7.56
N GLY A 96 5.75 14.47 8.49
CA GLY A 96 5.99 15.79 9.08
C GLY A 96 7.26 15.84 9.92
N ALA A 97 7.64 14.73 10.57
CA ALA A 97 8.88 14.62 11.33
C ALA A 97 10.15 14.70 10.46
N LEU A 98 10.08 14.35 9.18
CA LEU A 98 11.22 14.39 8.25
C LEU A 98 11.43 15.75 7.57
N ALA A 99 10.50 16.70 7.70
CA ALA A 99 10.61 18.05 7.15
C ALA A 99 11.28 19.05 8.13
N SER A 100 11.67 18.57 9.32
CA SER A 100 12.34 19.36 10.37
C SER A 100 13.69 18.72 10.72
N SER A 101 14.60 18.62 9.77
CA SER A 101 16.01 18.23 9.99
C SER A 101 16.90 18.81 8.90
#